data_AF-A0A7X8M358-F1
#
_entry.id   AF-A0A7X8M358-F1
#
_cell.length_a   1.000
_cell.length_b   1.000
_cell.length_c   1.000
_cell.angle_alpha   90.00
_cell.angle_beta   90.00
_cell.angle_gamma   90.00
#
_symmetry.space_group_name_H-M   'P 1'
#
loop_
_entity.id
_entity.type
_entity.pdbx_description
1 polymer ?
#
loop_
_entity_poly.entity_id
_entity_poly.type
_entity_poly.pdbx_seq_one_letter_code
_entity_poly.pdbx_strand_id
1 'polypeptide(L)'
;MNESKIGFFRSFIYSITSFDKYRLFLRQSTGRVVAYLILLSLVLALITCASWYPMTSKVVNISEELLADVPDFKLENGKLEIYAEMPIVIDSELPVVIDTRTDVDPEKILYQYDNVILITSEKMIQKNYMQRQELFWSMYGNIEMTRDTLAEAIPLFRPMLLTIFAVIAIFFIVFFIAGKFLSALIVSLIGRAYNSARGIRLSGRNIFKISVYSMTLPLIAGTLLNILRISIPFMWVLFYVGCAVYVIGAINSIKRELDAMYAGNIDPGSFDGFGGFEGPHDFGRSGSNDFNSGGFSDSDPEESDDNIGPENNADSSGQDGES
;
A
#
# COMPACT_ATOMS: atom_id res chain seq x y z
N MET A 1 2.06 35.95 -5.28
CA MET A 1 0.97 35.04 -4.88
C MET A 1 1.53 33.62 -4.76
N ASN A 2 1.46 33.02 -3.57
CA ASN A 2 2.02 31.71 -3.22
C ASN A 2 1.13 30.55 -3.71
N GLU A 3 1.22 30.18 -4.99
CA GLU A 3 0.66 28.91 -5.47
C GLU A 3 1.68 27.77 -5.26
N SER A 4 1.74 27.16 -4.07
CA SER A 4 2.72 26.09 -3.80
C SER A 4 2.19 24.83 -3.11
N LYS A 5 0.87 24.71 -2.88
CA LYS A 5 0.30 23.51 -2.23
C LYS A 5 -0.71 22.82 -3.15
N ILE A 6 -0.25 21.78 -3.85
CA ILE A 6 -1.12 20.89 -4.64
C ILE A 6 -1.84 19.94 -3.67
N GLY A 7 -3.17 19.95 -3.68
CA GLY A 7 -4.00 19.04 -2.89
C GLY A 7 -4.07 17.62 -3.47
N PHE A 8 -4.62 16.67 -2.70
CA PHE A 8 -4.68 15.24 -3.06
C PHE A 8 -5.26 14.98 -4.46
N PHE A 9 -6.43 15.54 -4.77
CA PHE A 9 -7.09 15.33 -6.07
C PHE A 9 -6.27 15.86 -7.25
N ARG A 10 -5.64 17.03 -7.09
CA ARG A 10 -4.75 17.56 -8.12
C ARG A 10 -3.51 16.68 -8.29
N SER A 11 -2.92 16.19 -7.19
CA SER A 11 -1.82 15.24 -7.26
C SER A 11 -2.22 13.96 -7.99
N PHE A 12 -3.39 13.41 -7.66
CA PHE A 12 -3.94 12.22 -8.31
C PHE A 12 -4.13 12.41 -9.82
N ILE A 13 -4.78 13.49 -10.25
CA ILE A 13 -5.00 13.78 -11.67
C ILE A 13 -3.68 14.02 -12.40
N TYR A 14 -2.76 14.79 -11.82
CA TYR A 14 -1.46 15.07 -12.43
C TYR A 14 -0.58 13.84 -12.56
N SER A 15 -0.64 12.90 -11.60
CA SER A 15 0.10 11.64 -11.70
C SER A 15 -0.30 10.79 -12.90
N ILE A 16 -1.55 10.92 -13.35
CA ILE A 16 -2.12 10.12 -14.44
C ILE A 16 -1.93 10.83 -15.79
N THR A 17 -2.13 12.15 -15.83
CA THR A 17 -2.39 12.88 -17.09
C THR A 17 -1.17 13.40 -17.82
N SER A 18 -0.04 13.68 -17.14
CA SER A 18 1.13 14.24 -17.83
C SER A 18 2.43 14.10 -17.06
N PHE A 19 3.50 13.73 -17.77
CA PHE A 19 4.85 13.67 -17.22
C PHE A 19 5.38 15.05 -16.82
N ASP A 20 5.00 16.12 -17.55
CA ASP A 20 5.49 17.48 -17.26
C ASP A 20 5.04 18.00 -15.88
N LYS A 21 3.91 17.51 -15.35
CA LYS A 21 3.42 17.92 -14.02
C LYS A 21 4.20 17.29 -12.87
N TYR A 22 5.01 16.25 -13.12
CA TYR A 22 5.79 15.60 -12.07
C TYR A 22 6.82 16.52 -11.40
N ARG A 23 7.29 17.56 -12.09
CA ARG A 23 8.13 18.61 -11.49
C ARG A 23 7.47 19.25 -10.28
N LEU A 24 6.14 19.43 -10.32
CA LEU A 24 5.41 20.08 -9.25
C LEU A 24 5.40 19.24 -7.97
N PHE A 25 5.58 17.93 -8.08
CA PHE A 25 5.66 17.01 -6.95
C PHE A 25 6.98 17.15 -6.18
N LEU A 26 8.05 17.59 -6.83
CA LEU A 26 9.33 17.77 -6.17
C LEU A 26 9.30 18.89 -5.13
N ARG A 27 8.40 19.88 -5.30
CA ARG A 27 8.14 20.95 -4.32
C ARG A 27 7.37 20.48 -3.08
N GLN A 28 6.81 19.27 -3.11
CA GLN A 28 6.09 18.74 -1.94
C GLN A 28 7.04 18.16 -0.91
N SER A 29 6.69 18.26 0.38
CA SER A 29 7.45 17.60 1.45
C SER A 29 7.27 16.08 1.38
N THR A 30 8.29 15.33 1.78
CA THR A 30 8.23 13.85 1.79
C THR A 30 7.05 13.33 2.60
N GLY A 31 6.75 13.96 3.75
CA GLY A 31 5.60 13.57 4.59
C GLY A 31 4.25 13.66 3.87
N ARG A 32 4.04 14.66 3.00
CA ARG A 32 2.81 14.75 2.19
C ARG A 32 2.74 13.67 1.14
N VAL A 33 3.87 13.31 0.53
CA VAL A 33 3.93 12.23 -0.46
C VAL A 33 3.67 10.86 0.19
N VAL A 34 4.20 10.65 1.40
CA VAL A 34 3.90 9.48 2.23
C VAL A 34 2.42 9.43 2.58
N ALA A 35 1.83 10.54 3.04
CA ALA A 35 0.39 10.62 3.34
C ALA A 35 -0.47 10.36 2.09
N TYR A 36 -0.05 10.87 0.92
CA TYR A 36 -0.69 10.58 -0.36
C TYR A 36 -0.68 9.08 -0.67
N LEU A 37 0.46 8.40 -0.51
CA LEU A 37 0.58 6.96 -0.74
C LEU A 37 -0.31 6.16 0.21
N ILE A 38 -0.35 6.52 1.49
CA ILE A 38 -1.22 5.88 2.49
C ILE A 38 -2.68 6.04 2.08
N LEU A 39 -3.12 7.27 1.78
CA LEU A 39 -4.51 7.54 1.43
C LEU A 39 -4.93 6.84 0.15
N LEU A 40 -4.09 6.88 -0.90
CA LEU A 40 -4.34 6.15 -2.15
C LEU A 40 -4.43 4.64 -1.90
N SER A 41 -3.48 4.08 -1.15
CA SER A 41 -3.44 2.64 -0.86
C SER A 41 -4.63 2.21 0.00
N LEU A 42 -5.06 3.04 0.96
CA LEU A 42 -6.23 2.78 1.79
C LEU A 42 -7.50 2.73 0.95
N VAL A 43 -7.72 3.70 0.06
CA VAL A 43 -8.91 3.71 -0.81
C VAL A 43 -8.94 2.48 -1.70
N LEU A 44 -7.81 2.12 -2.34
CA LEU A 44 -7.74 0.93 -3.20
C LEU A 44 -7.89 -0.37 -2.41
N ALA A 45 -7.37 -0.44 -1.18
CA ALA A 45 -7.56 -1.58 -0.30
C ALA A 45 -9.03 -1.76 0.09
N LEU A 46 -9.73 -0.67 0.45
CA LEU A 46 -11.16 -0.71 0.76
C LEU A 46 -12.00 -1.16 -0.42
N ILE A 47 -11.69 -0.67 -1.63
CA ILE A 47 -12.36 -1.12 -2.86
C ILE A 47 -12.14 -2.62 -3.07
N THR A 48 -10.92 -3.11 -2.83
CA THR A 48 -10.59 -4.54 -2.94
C THR A 48 -11.35 -5.36 -1.89
N CYS A 49 -11.40 -4.91 -0.64
CA CYS A 49 -12.19 -5.56 0.41
C CYS A 49 -13.69 -5.58 0.07
N ALA A 50 -14.23 -4.50 -0.49
CA ALA A 50 -15.63 -4.44 -0.93
C ALA A 50 -15.92 -5.46 -2.05
N SER A 51 -14.95 -5.72 -2.94
CA SER A 51 -15.09 -6.74 -3.99
C SER A 51 -15.25 -8.16 -3.43
N TRP A 52 -14.82 -8.41 -2.19
CA TRP A 52 -14.97 -9.72 -1.52
C TRP A 52 -16.37 -9.93 -0.93
N TYR A 53 -17.15 -8.86 -0.77
CA TYR A 53 -18.48 -8.92 -0.14
C TYR A 53 -19.42 -9.99 -0.72
N PRO A 54 -19.55 -10.18 -2.06
CA PRO A 54 -20.43 -11.21 -2.60
C PRO A 54 -20.00 -12.64 -2.24
N MET A 55 -18.71 -12.87 -2.01
CA MET A 55 -18.19 -14.16 -1.58
C MET A 55 -18.41 -14.36 -0.08
N THR A 56 -18.10 -13.34 0.73
CA THR A 56 -18.27 -13.42 2.18
C THR A 56 -19.75 -13.50 2.58
N SER A 57 -20.64 -12.81 1.88
CA SER A 57 -22.08 -12.86 2.15
C SER A 57 -22.66 -14.25 1.88
N LYS A 58 -22.21 -14.96 0.84
CA LYS A 58 -22.60 -16.36 0.59
C LYS A 58 -22.16 -17.29 1.72
N VAL A 59 -20.96 -17.10 2.26
CA VAL A 59 -20.43 -17.94 3.35
C VAL A 59 -21.07 -17.61 4.70
N VAL A 60 -21.25 -16.32 5.00
CA VAL A 60 -21.85 -15.85 6.26
C VAL A 60 -23.36 -16.09 6.31
N ASN A 61 -24.01 -16.04 5.14
CA ASN A 61 -25.42 -16.37 4.98
C ASN A 61 -25.59 -17.79 4.44
N ILE A 62 -24.73 -18.75 4.84
CA ILE A 62 -25.13 -20.16 4.82
C ILE A 62 -26.41 -20.21 5.66
N SER A 63 -27.53 -20.23 4.95
CA SER A 63 -28.85 -19.88 5.46
C SER A 63 -29.60 -21.13 5.87
N GLU A 64 -30.72 -20.92 6.56
CA GLU A 64 -31.79 -21.91 6.73
C GLU A 64 -32.22 -22.53 5.37
N GLU A 65 -32.02 -21.84 4.26
CA GLU A 65 -32.29 -22.32 2.90
C GLU A 65 -31.31 -23.42 2.47
N LEU A 66 -30.01 -23.31 2.82
CA LEU A 66 -29.05 -24.40 2.62
C LEU A 66 -29.31 -25.56 3.58
N LEU A 67 -29.74 -25.30 4.83
CA LEU A 67 -30.17 -26.36 5.74
C LEU A 67 -31.41 -27.11 5.23
N ALA A 68 -32.32 -26.45 4.52
CA ALA A 68 -33.51 -27.06 3.96
C ALA A 68 -33.17 -28.12 2.90
N ASP A 69 -32.14 -27.85 2.10
CA ASP A 69 -31.67 -28.76 1.03
C ASP A 69 -30.66 -29.80 1.54
N VAL A 70 -30.13 -29.65 2.76
CA VAL A 70 -29.23 -30.64 3.37
C VAL A 70 -30.05 -31.82 3.90
N PRO A 71 -29.82 -33.05 3.39
CA PRO A 71 -30.47 -34.25 3.89
C PRO A 71 -30.08 -34.53 5.33
N ASP A 72 -30.90 -35.32 6.03
CA ASP A 72 -30.55 -35.78 7.37
C ASP A 72 -29.22 -36.53 7.34
N PHE A 73 -28.37 -36.26 8.32
CA PHE A 73 -27.07 -36.89 8.45
C PHE A 73 -26.70 -37.07 9.92
N LYS A 74 -25.76 -37.99 10.15
CA LYS A 74 -25.14 -38.23 11.44
C LYS A 74 -23.63 -38.45 11.25
N LEU A 75 -22.84 -37.62 11.90
CA LEU A 75 -21.40 -37.81 12.07
C LEU A 75 -21.16 -38.25 13.50
N GLU A 76 -20.64 -39.46 13.69
CA GLU A 76 -20.29 -39.99 15.00
C GLU A 76 -19.09 -40.93 14.87
N ASN A 77 -18.17 -40.90 15.84
CA ASN A 77 -17.00 -41.80 15.90
C ASN A 77 -16.16 -41.79 14.61
N GLY A 78 -16.05 -40.63 13.96
CA GLY A 78 -15.31 -40.46 12.70
C GLY A 78 -15.97 -41.11 11.48
N LYS A 79 -17.27 -41.39 11.52
CA LYS A 79 -18.05 -41.87 10.38
C LYS A 79 -19.23 -40.97 10.07
N LEU A 80 -19.36 -40.60 8.80
CA LEU A 80 -20.45 -39.81 8.28
C LEU A 80 -21.48 -40.71 7.60
N GLU A 81 -22.70 -40.67 8.09
CA GLU A 81 -23.86 -41.33 7.51
C GLU A 81 -24.86 -40.28 7.03
N ILE A 82 -25.36 -40.42 5.81
CA ILE A 82 -26.34 -39.51 5.22
C ILE A 82 -27.55 -40.33 4.79
N TYR A 83 -28.74 -39.87 5.20
CA TYR A 83 -30.02 -40.55 5.00
C TYR A 83 -30.73 -40.01 3.76
N ALA A 84 -30.15 -40.26 2.58
CA ALA A 84 -30.72 -39.87 1.29
C ALA A 84 -30.32 -40.86 0.18
N GLU A 85 -30.96 -40.75 -0.98
CA GLU A 85 -30.56 -41.52 -2.16
C GLU A 85 -29.18 -41.08 -2.65
N MET A 86 -28.30 -42.05 -2.88
CA MET A 86 -26.88 -41.85 -3.23
C MET A 86 -26.60 -42.28 -4.68
N PRO A 87 -25.68 -41.61 -5.40
CA PRO A 87 -24.88 -40.46 -4.96
C PRO A 87 -25.65 -39.13 -5.12
N ILE A 88 -25.34 -38.16 -4.26
CA ILE A 88 -25.80 -36.79 -4.44
C ILE A 88 -24.73 -36.02 -5.22
N VAL A 89 -25.12 -35.43 -6.36
CA VAL A 89 -24.22 -34.65 -7.22
C VAL A 89 -24.70 -33.21 -7.25
N ILE A 90 -23.84 -32.28 -6.81
CA ILE A 90 -24.07 -30.84 -6.86
C ILE A 90 -23.17 -30.26 -7.94
N ASP A 91 -23.76 -29.96 -9.09
CA ASP A 91 -23.08 -29.37 -10.23
C ASP A 91 -22.80 -27.88 -9.99
N SER A 92 -21.52 -27.52 -9.94
CA SER A 92 -21.03 -26.14 -9.84
C SER A 92 -19.67 -26.00 -10.52
N GLU A 93 -19.03 -24.81 -10.47
CA GLU A 93 -17.64 -24.65 -10.96
C GLU A 93 -16.66 -25.63 -10.28
N LEU A 94 -16.96 -26.04 -9.05
CA LEU A 94 -16.29 -27.15 -8.35
C LEU A 94 -17.36 -28.19 -7.98
N PRO A 95 -17.54 -29.26 -8.77
CA PRO A 95 -18.51 -30.30 -8.49
C PRO A 95 -18.32 -30.90 -7.10
N VAL A 96 -19.41 -31.07 -6.36
CA VAL A 96 -19.41 -31.78 -5.08
C VAL A 96 -20.19 -33.07 -5.26
N VAL A 97 -19.53 -34.19 -5.03
CA VAL A 97 -20.15 -35.53 -5.05
C VAL A 97 -20.16 -36.07 -3.64
N ILE A 98 -21.32 -36.51 -3.19
CA ILE A 98 -21.50 -37.12 -1.87
C ILE A 98 -21.94 -38.57 -2.10
N ASP A 99 -21.12 -39.51 -1.63
CA ASP A 99 -21.41 -40.94 -1.69
C ASP A 99 -20.88 -41.63 -0.43
N THR A 100 -21.77 -41.84 0.55
CA THR A 100 -21.42 -42.50 1.82
C THR A 100 -21.63 -44.01 1.78
N ARG A 101 -21.90 -44.61 0.61
CA ARG A 101 -22.03 -46.06 0.48
C ARG A 101 -20.68 -46.76 0.64
N THR A 102 -20.66 -47.89 1.34
CA THR A 102 -19.42 -48.62 1.66
C THR A 102 -18.96 -49.58 0.56
N ASP A 103 -19.80 -49.85 -0.43
CA ASP A 103 -19.54 -50.77 -1.56
C ASP A 103 -18.99 -50.06 -2.81
N VAL A 104 -18.91 -48.73 -2.79
CA VAL A 104 -18.41 -47.93 -3.92
C VAL A 104 -16.96 -47.55 -3.69
N ASP A 105 -16.11 -47.84 -4.68
CA ASP A 105 -14.71 -47.40 -4.70
C ASP A 105 -14.63 -45.90 -5.03
N PRO A 106 -14.14 -45.05 -4.11
CA PRO A 106 -14.00 -43.60 -4.32
C PRO A 106 -13.16 -43.25 -5.57
N GLU A 107 -12.19 -44.10 -5.93
CA GLU A 107 -11.33 -43.84 -7.10
C GLU A 107 -12.14 -43.81 -8.40
N LYS A 108 -13.15 -44.67 -8.54
CA LYS A 108 -14.01 -44.71 -9.74
C LYS A 108 -14.75 -43.39 -9.96
N ILE A 109 -15.13 -42.70 -8.89
CA ILE A 109 -15.77 -41.40 -8.96
C ILE A 109 -14.72 -40.34 -9.29
N LEU A 110 -13.57 -40.36 -8.59
CA LEU A 110 -12.49 -39.40 -8.80
C LEU A 110 -11.92 -39.43 -10.23
N TYR A 111 -11.95 -40.56 -10.93
CA TYR A 111 -11.52 -40.65 -12.34
C TYR A 111 -12.45 -39.93 -13.32
N GLN A 112 -13.72 -39.69 -12.95
CA GLN A 112 -14.70 -39.04 -13.82
C GLN A 112 -14.59 -37.51 -13.82
N TYR A 113 -13.83 -36.94 -12.88
CA TYR A 113 -13.73 -35.50 -12.70
C TYR A 113 -12.27 -35.04 -12.67
N ASP A 114 -12.00 -33.92 -13.35
CA ASP A 114 -10.70 -33.27 -13.27
C ASP A 114 -10.51 -32.48 -11.96
N ASN A 115 -11.58 -31.81 -11.49
CA ASN A 115 -11.65 -31.16 -10.19
C ASN A 115 -12.97 -31.54 -9.51
N VAL A 116 -12.92 -32.01 -8.27
CA VAL A 116 -14.10 -32.46 -7.51
C VAL A 116 -13.83 -32.45 -6.01
N ILE A 117 -14.87 -32.18 -5.23
CA ILE A 117 -14.92 -32.51 -3.81
C ILE A 117 -15.77 -33.78 -3.66
N LEU A 118 -15.16 -34.88 -3.22
CA LEU A 118 -15.84 -36.13 -2.92
C LEU A 118 -15.98 -36.29 -1.40
N ILE A 119 -17.22 -36.41 -0.92
CA ILE A 119 -17.55 -36.65 0.49
C ILE A 119 -17.96 -38.11 0.64
N THR A 120 -17.18 -38.87 1.41
CA THR A 120 -17.43 -40.30 1.69
C THR A 120 -17.79 -40.51 3.15
N SER A 121 -18.08 -41.75 3.55
CA SER A 121 -18.38 -42.09 4.94
C SER A 121 -17.20 -41.92 5.91
N GLU A 122 -15.95 -41.89 5.43
CA GLU A 122 -14.75 -41.82 6.28
C GLU A 122 -13.91 -40.55 6.08
N LYS A 123 -14.04 -39.90 4.92
CA LYS A 123 -13.24 -38.72 4.56
C LYS A 123 -13.89 -37.85 3.49
N MET A 124 -13.46 -36.59 3.45
CA MET A 124 -13.58 -35.71 2.28
C MET A 124 -12.29 -35.77 1.46
N ILE A 125 -12.42 -35.83 0.14
CA ILE A 125 -11.31 -35.78 -0.80
C ILE A 125 -11.53 -34.58 -1.71
N GLN A 126 -10.61 -33.63 -1.69
CA GLN A 126 -10.56 -32.56 -2.68
C GLN A 126 -9.49 -32.90 -3.72
N LYS A 127 -9.92 -33.08 -4.97
CA LYS A 127 -9.05 -33.31 -6.11
C LYS A 127 -9.06 -32.07 -7.01
N ASN A 128 -7.88 -31.66 -7.41
CA ASN A 128 -7.66 -30.70 -8.48
C ASN A 128 -6.57 -31.23 -9.43
N TYR A 129 -6.40 -30.63 -10.61
CA TYR A 129 -5.49 -31.11 -11.67
C TYR A 129 -4.07 -31.49 -11.19
N MET A 130 -3.56 -30.85 -10.15
CA MET A 130 -2.17 -30.99 -9.68
C MET A 130 -2.06 -31.71 -8.32
N GLN A 131 -3.13 -31.76 -7.54
CA GLN A 131 -3.05 -32.17 -6.14
C GLN A 131 -4.31 -32.92 -5.70
N ARG A 132 -4.13 -33.79 -4.72
CA ARG A 132 -5.20 -34.42 -3.95
C ARG A 132 -4.97 -34.08 -2.48
N GLN A 133 -6.03 -33.67 -1.80
CA GLN A 133 -6.04 -33.45 -0.36
C GLN A 133 -7.14 -34.30 0.25
N GLU A 134 -6.84 -34.97 1.35
CA GLU A 134 -7.79 -35.84 2.05
C GLU A 134 -7.94 -35.38 3.49
N LEU A 135 -9.20 -35.28 3.95
CA LEU A 135 -9.58 -34.87 5.28
C LEU A 135 -10.42 -35.99 5.90
N PHE A 136 -9.83 -36.77 6.81
CA PHE A 136 -10.50 -37.85 7.52
C PHE A 136 -11.43 -37.34 8.62
N TRP A 137 -12.63 -37.89 8.69
CA TRP A 137 -13.59 -37.55 9.74
C TRP A 137 -13.15 -37.97 11.13
N SER A 138 -12.31 -39.00 11.23
CA SER A 138 -11.71 -39.45 12.50
C SER A 138 -10.89 -38.37 13.21
N MET A 139 -10.45 -37.32 12.50
CA MET A 139 -9.79 -36.17 13.11
C MET A 139 -10.70 -35.36 14.05
N TYR A 140 -12.02 -35.49 13.89
CA TYR A 140 -13.01 -34.87 14.78
C TYR A 140 -13.31 -35.72 16.03
N GLY A 141 -12.67 -36.88 16.20
CA GLY A 141 -12.76 -37.71 17.40
C GLY A 141 -14.20 -38.16 17.70
N ASN A 142 -14.61 -37.99 18.96
CA ASN A 142 -15.93 -38.40 19.47
C ASN A 142 -16.99 -37.30 19.35
N ILE A 143 -16.83 -36.37 18.41
CA ILE A 143 -17.86 -35.36 18.16
C ILE A 143 -19.06 -36.05 17.51
N GLU A 144 -20.23 -35.86 18.11
CA GLU A 144 -21.52 -36.15 17.50
C GLU A 144 -22.05 -34.89 16.82
N MET A 145 -22.34 -34.99 15.53
CA MET A 145 -22.96 -33.91 14.76
C MET A 145 -24.10 -34.47 13.91
N THR A 146 -25.28 -33.92 14.13
CA THR A 146 -26.51 -34.16 13.35
C THR A 146 -26.93 -32.89 12.62
N ARG A 147 -27.92 -33.01 11.73
CA ARG A 147 -28.55 -31.85 11.08
C ARG A 147 -29.07 -30.81 12.07
N ASP A 148 -29.70 -31.25 13.17
CA ASP A 148 -30.22 -30.34 14.21
C ASP A 148 -29.09 -29.60 14.93
N THR A 149 -28.03 -30.32 15.33
CA THR A 149 -26.87 -29.67 15.96
C THR A 149 -26.17 -28.68 15.01
N LEU A 150 -26.15 -28.97 13.70
CA LEU A 150 -25.64 -28.04 12.69
C LEU A 150 -26.53 -26.81 12.58
N ALA A 151 -27.85 -26.98 12.59
CA ALA A 151 -28.81 -25.89 12.54
C ALA A 151 -28.71 -24.96 13.75
N GLU A 152 -28.52 -25.52 14.95
CA GLU A 152 -28.28 -24.74 16.18
C GLU A 152 -26.93 -24.02 16.17
N ALA A 153 -25.92 -24.59 15.48
CA ALA A 153 -24.58 -24.00 15.42
C ALA A 153 -24.45 -22.86 14.41
N ILE A 154 -25.22 -22.85 13.31
CA ILE A 154 -25.19 -21.80 12.28
C ILE A 154 -25.33 -20.36 12.85
N PRO A 155 -26.33 -20.05 13.71
CA PRO A 155 -26.45 -18.70 14.27
C PRO A 155 -25.27 -18.32 15.17
N LEU A 156 -24.59 -19.29 15.78
CA LEU A 156 -23.37 -19.07 16.58
C LEU A 156 -22.15 -18.79 15.67
N PHE A 157 -22.05 -19.47 14.53
CA PHE A 157 -20.95 -19.30 13.58
C PHE A 157 -21.04 -17.99 12.79
N ARG A 158 -22.23 -17.47 12.50
CA ARG A 158 -22.40 -16.22 11.73
C ARG A 158 -21.58 -15.03 12.28
N PRO A 159 -21.73 -14.60 13.55
CA PRO A 159 -20.94 -13.49 14.09
C PRO A 159 -19.45 -13.81 14.19
N MET A 160 -19.08 -15.07 14.43
CA MET A 160 -17.69 -15.53 14.41
C MET A 160 -17.06 -15.36 13.03
N LEU A 161 -17.72 -15.82 11.96
CA LEU A 161 -17.25 -15.68 10.58
C LEU A 161 -17.12 -14.21 10.18
N LEU A 162 -18.10 -13.37 10.51
CA LEU A 162 -18.02 -11.92 10.29
C LEU A 162 -16.80 -11.29 10.99
N THR A 163 -16.54 -11.69 12.23
CA THR A 163 -15.39 -11.21 13.00
C THR A 163 -14.08 -11.67 12.36
N ILE A 164 -13.98 -12.94 11.94
CA ILE A 164 -12.80 -13.47 11.24
C ILE A 164 -12.55 -12.71 9.94
N PHE A 165 -13.59 -12.49 9.13
CA PHE A 165 -13.47 -11.71 7.89
C PHE A 165 -13.04 -10.27 8.16
N ALA A 166 -13.56 -9.63 9.21
CA ALA A 166 -13.14 -8.28 9.60
C ALA A 166 -11.66 -8.24 10.00
N VAL A 167 -11.19 -9.21 10.80
CA VAL A 167 -9.78 -9.33 11.19
C VAL A 167 -8.90 -9.53 9.95
N ILE A 168 -9.25 -10.46 9.06
CA ILE A 168 -8.53 -10.70 7.81
C ILE A 168 -8.48 -9.43 6.95
N ALA A 169 -9.59 -8.70 6.83
CA ALA A 169 -9.65 -7.45 6.08
C ALA A 169 -8.72 -6.37 6.67
N ILE A 170 -8.67 -6.23 8.01
CA ILE A 170 -7.76 -5.31 8.68
C ILE A 170 -6.31 -5.69 8.40
N PHE A 171 -5.94 -6.96 8.58
CA PHE A 171 -4.59 -7.43 8.26
C PHE A 171 -4.24 -7.17 6.80
N PHE A 172 -5.15 -7.49 5.88
CA PHE A 172 -4.97 -7.21 4.47
C PHE A 172 -4.71 -5.72 4.19
N ILE A 173 -5.49 -4.81 4.76
CA ILE A 173 -5.30 -3.36 4.56
C ILE A 173 -3.91 -2.93 5.04
N VAL A 174 -3.50 -3.38 6.23
CA VAL A 174 -2.18 -3.04 6.80
C VAL A 174 -1.05 -3.56 5.91
N PHE A 175 -1.09 -4.84 5.54
CA PHE A 175 -0.07 -5.44 4.67
C PHE A 175 -0.08 -4.87 3.25
N PHE A 176 -1.26 -4.51 2.74
CA PHE A 176 -1.38 -3.87 1.44
C PHE A 176 -0.68 -2.52 1.44
N ILE A 177 -0.97 -1.65 2.43
CA ILE A 177 -0.31 -0.34 2.55
C ILE A 177 1.21 -0.52 2.74
N ALA A 178 1.65 -1.40 3.62
CA ALA A 178 3.07 -1.69 3.84
C ALA A 178 3.76 -2.19 2.56
N GLY A 179 3.12 -3.07 1.81
CA GLY A 179 3.60 -3.56 0.52
C GLY A 179 3.75 -2.45 -0.52
N LYS A 180 2.91 -1.41 -0.48
CA LYS A 180 3.03 -0.24 -1.37
C LYS A 180 4.20 0.65 -1.01
N PHE A 181 4.58 0.74 0.26
CA PHE A 181 5.85 1.37 0.64
C PHE A 181 7.05 0.61 0.08
N LEU A 182 7.06 -0.73 0.22
CA LEU A 182 8.14 -1.55 -0.34
C LEU A 182 8.21 -1.40 -1.88
N SER A 183 7.06 -1.39 -2.54
CA SER A 183 6.96 -1.16 -3.98
C SER A 183 7.54 0.22 -4.37
N ALA A 184 7.22 1.28 -3.63
CA ALA A 184 7.77 2.61 -3.87
C ALA A 184 9.29 2.67 -3.71
N LEU A 185 9.85 1.89 -2.78
CA LEU A 185 11.31 1.75 -2.63
C LEU A 185 11.93 1.03 -3.83
N ILE A 186 11.34 -0.07 -4.29
CA ILE A 186 11.81 -0.81 -5.47
C ILE A 186 11.78 0.10 -6.71
N VAL A 187 10.67 0.81 -6.93
CA VAL A 187 10.53 1.77 -8.05
C VAL A 187 11.54 2.91 -7.95
N SER A 188 11.84 3.38 -6.72
CA SER A 188 12.88 4.38 -6.48
C SER A 188 14.29 3.87 -6.81
N LEU A 189 14.58 2.59 -6.60
CA LEU A 189 15.85 1.98 -7.05
C LEU A 189 15.97 2.01 -8.57
N ILE A 190 14.90 1.69 -9.30
CA ILE A 190 14.86 1.81 -10.78
C ILE A 190 15.11 3.26 -11.19
N GLY A 191 14.42 4.22 -10.55
CA GLY A 191 14.61 5.64 -10.82
C GLY A 191 16.03 6.12 -10.54
N ARG A 192 16.68 5.62 -9.48
CA ARG A 192 18.08 5.93 -9.14
C ARG A 192 19.05 5.39 -10.17
N ALA A 193 18.88 4.14 -10.58
CA ALA A 193 19.70 3.53 -11.62
C ALA A 193 19.62 4.33 -12.93
N TYR A 194 18.40 4.70 -13.34
CA TYR A 194 18.19 5.51 -14.54
C TYR A 194 18.75 6.93 -14.41
N ASN A 195 18.52 7.59 -13.27
CA ASN A 195 19.03 8.92 -12.97
C ASN A 195 20.57 8.97 -13.05
N SER A 196 21.25 7.97 -12.49
CA SER A 196 22.70 7.81 -12.57
C SER A 196 23.19 7.58 -14.00
N ALA A 197 22.55 6.66 -14.73
CA ALA A 197 22.92 6.34 -16.12
C ALA A 197 22.79 7.53 -17.08
N ARG A 198 21.91 8.49 -16.79
CA ARG A 198 21.67 9.69 -17.62
C ARG A 198 22.41 10.94 -17.13
N GLY A 199 23.24 10.81 -16.10
CA GLY A 199 23.99 11.91 -15.50
C GLY A 199 23.10 13.00 -14.89
N ILE A 200 21.87 12.66 -14.52
CA ILE A 200 20.92 13.61 -13.93
C ILE A 200 21.21 13.65 -12.43
N ARG A 201 21.30 14.85 -11.84
CA ARG A 201 21.66 15.02 -10.42
C ARG A 201 20.44 15.23 -9.52
N LEU A 202 19.39 14.42 -9.71
CA LEU A 202 18.24 14.45 -8.81
C LEU A 202 18.58 13.76 -7.48
N SER A 203 18.29 14.44 -6.37
CA SER A 203 18.43 13.84 -5.04
C SER A 203 17.57 12.58 -4.87
N GLY A 204 18.07 11.61 -4.10
CA GLY A 204 17.34 10.37 -3.82
C GLY A 204 15.95 10.58 -3.20
N ARG A 205 15.76 11.70 -2.49
CA ARG A 205 14.46 12.13 -1.95
C ARG A 205 13.49 12.53 -3.05
N ASN A 206 13.96 13.26 -4.06
CA ASN A 206 13.15 13.68 -5.21
C ASN A 206 12.77 12.49 -6.10
N ILE A 207 13.69 11.54 -6.28
CA ILE A 207 13.42 10.27 -7.00
C ILE A 207 12.34 9.45 -6.27
N PHE A 208 12.41 9.37 -4.93
CA PHE A 208 11.37 8.70 -4.15
C PHE A 208 9.99 9.36 -4.35
N LYS A 209 9.91 10.70 -4.36
CA LYS A 209 8.64 11.40 -4.62
C LYS A 209 8.08 11.05 -6.00
N ILE A 210 8.91 11.09 -7.04
CA ILE A 210 8.53 10.71 -8.40
C ILE A 210 8.02 9.26 -8.45
N SER A 211 8.70 8.37 -7.73
CA SER A 211 8.37 6.94 -7.69
C SER A 211 6.99 6.67 -7.10
N VAL A 212 6.66 7.34 -5.99
CA VAL A 212 5.33 7.24 -5.37
C VAL A 212 4.22 7.67 -6.33
N TYR A 213 4.39 8.82 -6.99
CA TYR A 213 3.38 9.33 -7.93
C TYR A 213 3.28 8.50 -9.22
N SER A 214 4.40 7.89 -9.66
CA SER A 214 4.45 7.01 -10.84
C SER A 214 3.65 5.72 -10.65
N MET A 215 3.40 5.31 -9.39
CA MET A 215 2.59 4.14 -9.09
C MET A 215 1.10 4.39 -9.23
N THR A 216 0.64 5.65 -9.26
CA THR A 216 -0.79 5.98 -9.21
C THR A 216 -1.59 5.30 -10.33
N LEU A 217 -1.18 5.47 -11.60
CA LEU A 217 -1.92 4.86 -12.70
C LEU A 217 -1.81 3.33 -12.73
N PRO A 218 -0.61 2.72 -12.61
CA PRO A 218 -0.50 1.26 -12.54
C PRO A 218 -1.32 0.63 -11.41
N LEU A 219 -1.41 1.30 -10.24
CA LEU A 219 -2.24 0.82 -9.13
C LEU A 219 -3.74 0.85 -9.47
N ILE A 220 -4.23 1.96 -10.03
CA ILE A 220 -5.64 2.09 -10.41
C ILE A 220 -6.01 1.06 -11.48
N ALA A 221 -5.17 0.92 -12.51
CA ALA A 221 -5.39 -0.05 -13.58
C ALA A 221 -5.40 -1.48 -13.03
N GLY A 222 -4.45 -1.83 -12.16
CA GLY A 222 -4.41 -3.14 -11.52
C GLY A 222 -5.63 -3.43 -10.65
N THR A 223 -6.08 -2.46 -9.84
CA THR A 223 -7.30 -2.59 -9.03
C THR A 223 -8.55 -2.72 -9.90
N LEU A 224 -8.64 -1.97 -11.01
CA LEU A 224 -9.78 -2.06 -11.93
C LEU A 224 -9.86 -3.44 -12.59
N LEU A 225 -8.74 -3.98 -13.07
CA LEU A 225 -8.70 -5.33 -13.65
C LEU A 225 -9.09 -6.41 -12.63
N ASN A 226 -8.69 -6.24 -11.36
CA ASN A 226 -9.08 -7.13 -10.28
C ASN A 226 -10.61 -7.13 -10.06
N ILE A 227 -11.24 -5.96 -10.03
CA ILE A 227 -12.70 -5.82 -9.91
C ILE A 227 -13.42 -6.49 -11.08
N LEU A 228 -12.88 -6.35 -12.29
CA LEU A 228 -13.41 -6.99 -13.50
C LEU A 228 -13.14 -8.50 -13.55
N ARG A 229 -12.51 -9.08 -12.52
CA ARG A 229 -12.09 -10.49 -12.46
C ARG A 229 -11.21 -10.92 -13.63
N ILE A 230 -10.47 -9.99 -14.22
CA ILE A 230 -9.52 -10.27 -15.30
C ILE A 230 -8.20 -10.68 -14.66
N SER A 231 -7.89 -11.98 -14.72
CA SER A 231 -6.62 -12.52 -14.26
C SER A 231 -5.63 -12.56 -15.42
N ILE A 232 -4.60 -11.72 -15.36
CA ILE A 232 -3.50 -11.76 -16.32
C ILE A 232 -2.31 -12.44 -15.63
N PRO A 233 -1.69 -13.46 -16.25
CA PRO A 233 -0.44 -14.02 -15.74
C PRO A 233 0.61 -12.94 -15.56
N PHE A 234 1.40 -13.01 -14.48
CA PHE A 234 2.48 -12.07 -14.21
C PHE A 234 2.06 -10.59 -14.07
N MET A 235 0.83 -10.30 -13.61
CA MET A 235 0.37 -8.92 -13.33
C MET A 235 1.35 -8.08 -12.50
N TRP A 236 2.06 -8.72 -11.57
CA TRP A 236 3.08 -8.06 -10.74
C TRP A 236 4.25 -7.51 -11.58
N VAL A 237 4.65 -8.19 -12.66
CA VAL A 237 5.68 -7.69 -13.59
C VAL A 237 5.16 -6.47 -14.34
N LEU A 238 3.94 -6.59 -14.90
CA LEU A 238 3.30 -5.51 -15.65
C LEU A 238 3.16 -4.23 -14.80
N PHE A 239 2.84 -4.39 -13.52
CA PHE A 239 2.80 -3.30 -12.55
C PHE A 239 4.14 -2.55 -12.47
N TYR A 240 5.25 -3.26 -12.27
CA TYR A 240 6.58 -2.64 -12.18
C TYR A 240 7.06 -2.06 -13.51
N VAL A 241 6.73 -2.71 -14.64
CA VAL A 241 7.01 -2.16 -15.98
C VAL A 241 6.27 -0.83 -16.17
N GLY A 242 4.99 -0.76 -15.83
CA GLY A 242 4.20 0.47 -15.88
C GLY A 242 4.81 1.57 -15.00
N CYS A 243 5.21 1.24 -13.77
CA CYS A 243 5.89 2.19 -12.89
C CYS A 243 7.22 2.67 -13.47
N ALA A 244 8.02 1.78 -14.06
CA ALA A 244 9.31 2.13 -14.65
C ALA A 244 9.16 3.09 -15.84
N VAL A 245 8.19 2.84 -16.73
CA VAL A 245 7.85 3.75 -17.84
C VAL A 245 7.52 5.14 -17.31
N TYR A 246 6.71 5.22 -16.25
CA TYR A 246 6.32 6.49 -15.66
C TYR A 246 7.49 7.24 -15.01
N VAL A 247 8.32 6.55 -14.23
CA VAL A 247 9.50 7.14 -13.59
C VAL A 247 10.49 7.64 -14.64
N ILE A 248 10.79 6.84 -15.65
CA ILE A 248 11.70 7.21 -16.74
C ILE A 248 11.15 8.42 -17.51
N GLY A 249 9.86 8.41 -17.85
CA GLY A 249 9.17 9.52 -18.51
C GLY A 249 9.23 10.81 -17.69
N ALA A 250 8.92 10.73 -16.39
CA ALA A 250 8.98 11.87 -15.49
C ALA A 250 10.40 12.45 -15.36
N ILE A 251 11.41 11.60 -15.19
CA ILE A 251 12.81 12.03 -15.11
C ILE A 251 13.27 12.70 -16.42
N ASN A 252 12.92 12.14 -17.58
CA ASN A 252 13.24 12.72 -18.88
C ASN A 252 12.55 14.08 -19.08
N SER A 253 11.30 14.20 -18.65
CA SER A 253 10.54 15.45 -18.68
C SER A 253 11.22 16.54 -17.86
N ILE A 254 11.64 16.21 -16.64
CA ILE A 254 12.35 17.13 -15.75
C ILE A 254 13.69 17.54 -16.34
N LYS A 255 14.45 16.60 -16.94
CA LYS A 255 15.71 16.91 -17.61
C LYS A 255 15.52 17.88 -18.78
N ARG A 256 14.53 17.64 -19.65
CA ARG A 256 14.27 18.50 -20.81
C ARG A 256 13.99 19.95 -20.41
N GLU A 257 13.17 20.15 -19.38
CA GLU A 257 12.86 21.50 -18.89
C GLU A 257 14.08 22.18 -18.26
N LEU A 258 14.88 21.43 -17.53
CA LEU A 258 16.13 21.90 -16.96
C LEU A 258 17.11 22.37 -18.05
N ASP A 259 17.30 21.54 -19.08
CA ASP A 259 18.16 21.86 -20.21
C ASP A 259 17.64 23.12 -20.96
N ALA A 260 16.32 23.27 -21.08
CA ALA A 260 15.70 24.46 -21.68
C ALA A 260 15.92 25.75 -20.86
N MET A 261 15.97 25.66 -19.53
CA MET A 261 16.31 26.80 -18.67
C MET A 261 17.77 27.20 -18.78
N TYR A 262 18.69 26.24 -18.71
CA TYR A 262 20.12 26.53 -18.85
C TYR A 262 20.48 27.04 -20.25
N ALA A 263 19.69 26.71 -21.27
CA ALA A 263 19.79 27.27 -22.61
C ALA A 263 19.19 28.69 -22.75
N GLY A 264 18.72 29.31 -21.67
CA GLY A 264 18.23 30.70 -21.66
C GLY A 264 16.79 30.90 -22.18
N ASN A 265 16.01 29.84 -22.36
CA ASN A 265 14.67 29.91 -22.98
C ASN A 265 13.50 29.95 -21.97
N ILE A 266 13.76 29.97 -20.66
CA ILE A 266 12.73 30.00 -19.60
C ILE A 266 13.23 30.84 -18.40
N ASP A 267 12.36 31.67 -17.82
CA ASP A 267 12.62 32.52 -16.64
C ASP A 267 13.06 31.69 -15.40
N PRO A 268 14.26 31.94 -14.83
CA PRO A 268 14.80 31.24 -13.65
C PRO A 268 13.90 31.30 -12.42
N GLY A 269 13.09 32.36 -12.28
CA GLY A 269 12.17 32.54 -11.16
C GLY A 269 11.11 31.43 -11.02
N SER A 270 10.97 30.58 -12.05
CA SER A 270 10.09 29.40 -12.03
C SER A 270 10.72 28.14 -11.41
N PHE A 271 12.02 28.12 -11.09
CA PHE A 271 12.73 26.89 -10.72
C PHE A 271 13.66 26.96 -9.50
N ASP A 272 13.94 28.16 -8.95
CA ASP A 272 14.76 28.37 -7.75
C ASP A 272 14.20 27.77 -6.43
N GLY A 273 13.10 27.03 -6.49
CA GLY A 273 12.52 26.31 -5.35
C GLY A 273 12.91 24.82 -5.25
N PHE A 274 13.73 24.29 -6.16
CA PHE A 274 14.12 22.87 -6.16
C PHE A 274 15.36 22.63 -5.30
N GLY A 275 15.16 22.48 -3.99
CA GLY A 275 16.19 21.97 -3.09
C GLY A 275 16.66 20.58 -3.54
N GLY A 276 17.83 20.51 -4.17
CA GLY A 276 18.52 19.27 -4.53
C GLY A 276 18.91 19.10 -5.99
N PHE A 277 19.23 20.19 -6.71
CA PHE A 277 19.98 20.12 -7.96
C PHE A 277 21.43 20.54 -7.68
N GLU A 278 22.37 19.59 -7.62
CA GLU A 278 23.80 19.89 -7.46
C GLU A 278 24.39 20.30 -8.81
N GLY A 279 24.68 21.60 -8.98
CA GLY A 279 25.18 22.15 -10.24
C GLY A 279 26.52 21.55 -10.69
N PRO A 280 26.84 21.54 -12.01
CA PRO A 280 28.06 20.94 -12.56
C PRO A 280 29.39 21.44 -11.96
N HIS A 281 29.39 22.57 -11.25
CA HIS A 281 30.61 23.27 -10.83
C HIS A 281 31.16 22.92 -9.44
N ASP A 282 30.50 22.08 -8.64
CA ASP A 282 30.88 21.90 -7.23
C ASP A 282 31.84 20.71 -6.94
N PHE A 283 32.81 20.49 -7.83
CA PHE A 283 33.96 19.63 -7.54
C PHE A 283 35.15 20.52 -7.16
N GLY A 284 35.14 21.06 -5.94
CA GLY A 284 36.27 21.88 -5.51
C GLY A 284 36.14 22.59 -4.17
N ARG A 285 35.60 21.95 -3.12
CA ARG A 285 35.93 22.36 -1.74
C ARG A 285 35.58 21.27 -0.73
N SER A 286 36.59 20.43 -0.46
CA SER A 286 36.71 19.75 0.83
C SER A 286 37.53 20.66 1.74
N GLY A 287 37.08 20.87 2.98
CA GLY A 287 37.94 21.39 4.05
C GLY A 287 37.37 22.56 4.87
N SER A 288 37.06 22.22 6.13
CA SER A 288 37.31 22.97 7.37
C SER A 288 36.60 24.32 7.63
N ASN A 289 35.89 24.34 8.79
CA ASN A 289 35.93 25.38 9.83
C ASN A 289 35.41 26.78 9.47
N ASP A 290 34.79 27.60 10.32
CA ASP A 290 34.63 27.64 11.76
C ASP A 290 33.42 28.54 12.09
N PHE A 291 32.91 28.36 13.31
CA PHE A 291 32.23 29.40 14.09
C PHE A 291 32.96 30.75 14.02
N ASN A 292 32.25 31.87 14.03
CA ASN A 292 32.16 32.79 15.19
C ASN A 292 31.72 34.23 14.80
N SER A 293 30.93 34.79 15.71
CA SER A 293 30.78 36.19 16.17
C SER A 293 31.06 37.39 15.26
N GLY A 294 30.18 38.40 15.44
CA GLY A 294 30.24 39.71 14.80
C GLY A 294 31.50 40.53 15.08
N GLY A 295 31.74 41.47 14.17
CA GLY A 295 32.74 42.51 14.28
C GLY A 295 32.05 43.87 14.32
N PHE A 296 32.27 44.60 15.42
CA PHE A 296 32.20 46.06 15.44
C PHE A 296 33.63 46.57 15.21
N SER A 297 33.75 47.55 14.33
CA SER A 297 34.99 48.15 13.84
C SER A 297 35.52 49.22 14.80
N ASP A 298 36.79 49.08 15.19
CA ASP A 298 37.61 50.17 15.74
C ASP A 298 38.17 51.03 14.60
N SER A 299 38.05 52.35 14.72
CA SER A 299 38.80 53.33 13.95
C SER A 299 39.27 54.44 14.88
N ASP A 300 40.58 54.66 14.84
CA ASP A 300 41.42 55.54 15.66
C ASP A 300 41.11 57.06 15.57
N PRO A 301 41.73 57.89 16.46
CA PRO A 301 41.27 59.22 16.84
C PRO A 301 42.01 60.37 16.12
N GLU A 302 41.37 61.55 16.01
CA GLU A 302 42.05 62.81 15.70
C GLU A 302 41.37 64.04 16.34
N GLU A 303 42.22 65.02 16.65
CA GLU A 303 42.07 66.25 17.43
C GLU A 303 40.98 67.26 17.03
N SER A 304 40.53 68.05 18.02
CA SER A 304 40.61 69.53 18.11
C SER A 304 39.34 70.26 18.58
N ASP A 305 39.60 71.19 19.52
CA ASP A 305 38.98 72.48 19.82
C ASP A 305 37.60 72.64 20.49
N ASP A 306 37.70 73.21 21.70
CA ASP A 306 36.99 74.39 22.23
C ASP A 306 35.45 74.45 22.23
N ASN A 307 34.84 74.44 23.42
CA ASN A 307 34.41 75.67 24.13
C ASN A 307 33.39 75.39 25.27
N ILE A 308 33.64 76.06 26.41
CA ILE A 308 32.68 76.73 27.34
C ILE A 308 31.53 75.85 27.89
N GLY A 309 31.55 75.45 29.16
CA GLY A 309 31.18 76.32 30.29
C GLY A 309 29.86 75.82 30.95
N PRO A 310 29.54 76.21 32.21
CA PRO A 310 29.60 75.29 33.35
C PRO A 310 28.26 75.10 34.11
N GLU A 311 28.36 74.49 35.31
CA GLU A 311 27.39 74.50 36.44
C GLU A 311 26.28 73.43 36.43
N ASN A 312 25.89 72.77 37.53
CA ASN A 312 26.18 72.91 38.95
C ASN A 312 25.70 71.66 39.74
N ASN A 313 26.24 71.52 40.96
CA ASN A 313 25.75 70.77 42.15
C ASN A 313 25.85 69.22 42.10
N ALA A 314 26.68 68.53 42.90
CA ALA A 314 26.88 68.52 44.36
C ALA A 314 25.64 68.06 45.16
N ASP A 315 25.61 66.78 45.58
CA ASP A 315 25.66 66.30 46.98
C ASP A 315 25.52 64.76 46.99
N SER A 316 26.48 64.00 47.55
CA SER A 316 26.43 63.32 48.88
C SER A 316 25.07 62.67 49.18
N SER A 317 24.92 61.41 49.58
CA SER A 317 25.58 60.49 50.52
C SER A 317 24.81 59.15 50.34
N GLY A 318 25.35 57.94 50.45
CA GLY A 318 26.14 57.39 51.54
C GLY A 318 25.25 57.02 52.73
N GLN A 319 24.64 55.82 52.72
CA GLN A 319 24.63 54.83 53.84
C GLN A 319 23.41 53.88 53.87
N ASP A 320 23.77 52.60 53.95
CA ASP A 320 23.32 51.56 54.88
C ASP A 320 21.87 51.03 54.85
N GLY A 321 21.76 49.70 54.90
CA GLY A 321 20.55 49.00 55.29
C GLY A 321 20.47 47.56 54.79
N GLU A 322 20.92 46.64 55.65
CA GLU A 322 20.83 45.17 55.54
C GLU A 322 19.41 44.65 55.26
N SER A 323 19.36 43.52 54.53
CA SER A 323 18.51 42.31 54.71
C SER A 323 17.93 41.79 53.39
#